data_AF-A0A4R0UT19-F1
#
_entry.id   AF-A0A4R0UT19-F1
#
_cell.length_a   1.000
_cell.length_b   1.000
_cell.length_c   1.000
_cell.angle_alpha   90.00
_cell.angle_beta   90.00
_cell.angle_gamma   90.00
#
_symmetry.space_group_name_H-M   'P 1'
#
loop_
_entity.id
_entity.type
_entity.pdbx_description
1 polymer ?
#
loop_
_entity_poly.entity_id
_entity_poly.type
_entity_poly.pdbx_seq_one_letter_code
_entity_poly.pdbx_strand_id
1 'polypeptide(L)'
;MAKVFVLREGFLDRVRKMSGLKSEEAFAGALHVSLEELQTAERLRNPSPNVLVGLFEAFGFTPGEATIVEEQVVPRSQELVA
;
A
#
# COMPACT_ATOMS: atom_id res chain seq x y z
N MET A 1 2.48 -15.25 -15.95
CA MET A 1 2.82 -14.47 -14.73
C MET A 1 2.38 -13.05 -14.98
N ALA A 2 1.65 -12.45 -14.05
CA ALA A 2 1.21 -11.06 -14.17
C ALA A 2 2.21 -10.18 -13.43
N LYS A 3 2.61 -9.06 -14.04
CA LYS A 3 3.37 -8.03 -13.35
C LYS A 3 2.39 -7.21 -12.51
N VAL A 4 2.60 -7.19 -11.20
CA VAL A 4 1.77 -6.46 -10.25
C VAL A 4 2.56 -5.35 -9.59
N PHE A 5 1.88 -4.24 -9.34
CA PHE A 5 2.42 -3.07 -8.69
C PHE A 5 2.14 -3.19 -7.18
N VAL A 6 3.19 -3.18 -6.36
CA VAL A 6 3.08 -3.43 -4.93
C VAL A 6 3.93 -2.46 -4.12
N LEU A 7 3.51 -2.18 -2.88
CA LEU A 7 4.34 -1.46 -1.91
C LEU A 7 5.66 -2.18 -1.70
N ARG A 8 6.75 -1.43 -1.53
CA ARG A 8 8.01 -2.00 -1.04
C ARG A 8 7.78 -2.62 0.33
N GLU A 9 8.46 -3.73 0.59
CA GLU A 9 8.37 -4.42 1.88
C GLU A 9 8.69 -3.46 3.04
N GLY A 10 7.82 -3.44 4.04
CA GLY A 10 7.93 -2.58 5.23
C GLY A 10 7.93 -1.07 4.96
N PHE A 11 7.50 -0.62 3.78
CA PHE A 11 7.53 0.80 3.43
C PHE A 11 6.67 1.66 4.36
N LEU A 12 5.41 1.27 4.58
CA LEU A 12 4.48 2.01 5.43
C LEU A 12 4.96 2.07 6.89
N ASP A 13 5.40 0.95 7.47
CA ASP A 13 6.01 0.95 8.81
C ASP A 13 7.23 1.87 8.92
N ARG A 14 8.13 1.89 7.91
CA ARG A 14 9.27 2.82 7.90
C ARG A 14 8.83 4.28 7.83
N VAL A 15 7.89 4.61 6.94
CA VAL A 15 7.37 5.97 6.81
C VAL A 15 6.72 6.41 8.13
N ARG A 16 5.91 5.55 8.77
CA ARG A 16 5.31 5.84 10.07
C ARG A 16 6.37 6.08 11.15
N LYS A 17 7.41 5.27 11.22
CA LYS A 17 8.51 5.45 12.18
C LYS A 17 9.26 6.77 11.97
N MET A 18 9.38 7.23 10.73
CA MET A 18 10.06 8.49 10.39
C MET A 18 9.15 9.72 10.49
N SER A 19 7.83 9.57 10.39
CA SER A 19 6.87 10.69 10.42
C SER A 19 6.70 11.33 11.79
N GLY A 20 7.14 10.66 12.87
CA GLY A 20 6.93 11.10 14.25
C GLY A 20 5.51 10.91 14.77
N LEU A 21 4.63 10.28 13.98
CA LEU A 21 3.26 9.98 14.38
C LEU A 21 3.22 8.80 15.34
N LYS A 22 2.51 8.97 16.46
CA LYS A 22 2.54 8.02 17.59
C LYS A 22 1.55 6.86 17.47
N SER A 23 0.57 6.96 16.57
CA SER A 23 -0.46 5.94 16.39
C SER A 23 -0.71 5.68 14.91
N GLU A 24 -1.27 4.51 14.63
CA GLU A 24 -1.58 4.07 13.28
C GLU A 24 -2.78 4.84 12.71
N GLU A 25 -3.72 5.22 13.58
CA GLU A 25 -4.87 6.09 13.25
C GLU A 25 -4.39 7.50 12.84
N ALA A 26 -3.41 8.06 13.54
CA ALA A 26 -2.83 9.35 13.19
C ALA A 26 -2.13 9.28 11.82
N PHE A 27 -1.46 8.16 11.54
CA PHE A 27 -0.84 7.93 10.24
C PHE A 27 -1.85 7.74 9.12
N ALA A 28 -2.91 6.96 9.33
CA ALA A 28 -4.01 6.82 8.38
C ALA A 28 -4.70 8.17 8.11
N GLY A 29 -4.92 8.97 9.17
CA GLY A 29 -5.48 10.31 9.09
C GLY A 29 -4.60 11.28 8.29
N ALA A 30 -3.27 11.20 8.45
CA ALA A 30 -2.33 12.00 7.67
C ALA A 30 -2.39 11.65 6.16
N LEU A 31 -2.70 10.40 5.82
CA LEU A 31 -2.85 9.94 4.44
C LEU A 31 -4.27 10.10 3.90
N HIS A 32 -5.20 10.67 4.67
CA HIS A 32 -6.63 10.80 4.33
C HIS A 32 -7.33 9.47 3.97
N VAL A 33 -6.93 8.37 4.60
CA VAL A 33 -7.55 7.04 4.42
C VAL A 33 -8.05 6.48 5.75
N SER A 34 -8.88 5.42 5.68
CA SER A 34 -9.28 4.70 6.89
C SER A 34 -8.12 3.84 7.44
N LEU A 35 -8.16 3.53 8.74
CA LEU A 35 -7.20 2.61 9.34
C LEU A 35 -7.25 1.23 8.68
N GLU A 36 -8.46 0.74 8.36
CA GLU A 36 -8.67 -0.55 7.71
C GLU A 36 -8.03 -0.60 6.31
N GLU A 37 -8.17 0.47 5.53
CA GLU A 37 -7.56 0.59 4.21
C GLU A 37 -6.03 0.58 4.32
N LEU A 38 -5.47 1.34 5.26
CA LEU A 38 -4.04 1.37 5.52
C LEU A 38 -3.49 -0.02 5.92
N GLN A 39 -4.14 -0.69 6.87
CA GLN A 39 -3.74 -2.02 7.35
C GLN A 39 -3.87 -3.08 6.25
N THR A 40 -4.89 -2.98 5.41
CA THR A 40 -5.06 -3.87 4.25
C THR A 40 -3.96 -3.64 3.23
N ALA A 41 -3.63 -2.39 2.92
CA ALA A 41 -2.55 -2.03 2.02
C ALA A 41 -1.19 -2.54 2.52
N GLU A 42 -0.91 -2.43 3.82
CA GLU A 42 0.33 -2.94 4.42
C GLU A 42 0.41 -4.47 4.36
N ARG A 43 -0.65 -5.15 4.81
CA ARG A 43 -0.70 -6.62 4.86
C ARG A 43 -0.60 -7.25 3.48
N LEU A 44 -1.31 -6.72 2.49
CA LEU A 44 -1.35 -7.27 1.13
C LEU A 44 -0.26 -6.66 0.22
N ARG A 45 0.48 -5.66 0.70
CA ARG A 45 1.36 -4.81 -0.10
C ARG A 45 0.69 -4.25 -1.35
N ASN A 46 -0.63 -4.10 -1.35
CA ASN A 46 -1.42 -3.66 -2.50
C ASN A 46 -2.04 -2.30 -2.17
N PRO A 47 -1.37 -1.19 -2.52
CA PRO A 47 -1.85 0.14 -2.16
C PRO A 47 -3.02 0.54 -3.05
N SER A 48 -4.03 1.17 -2.46
CA SER A 48 -5.04 1.90 -3.24
C SER A 48 -4.41 3.17 -3.84
N PRO A 49 -5.04 3.76 -4.88
CA PRO A 49 -4.66 5.09 -5.34
C PRO A 49 -4.67 6.14 -4.22
N ASN A 50 -5.61 6.06 -3.27
CA ASN A 50 -5.70 7.01 -2.16
C ASN A 50 -4.47 6.94 -1.25
N VAL A 51 -3.98 5.73 -0.93
CA VAL A 51 -2.76 5.55 -0.14
C VAL A 51 -1.55 6.18 -0.83
N LEU A 52 -1.42 6.02 -2.15
CA LEU A 52 -0.31 6.61 -2.91
C LEU A 52 -0.38 8.14 -2.97
N VAL A 53 -1.57 8.68 -3.21
CA VAL A 53 -1.79 10.14 -3.22
C VAL A 53 -1.52 10.72 -1.83
N GLY A 54 -2.06 10.10 -0.77
CA GLY A 54 -1.82 10.53 0.61
C GLY A 54 -0.33 10.49 0.98
N LEU A 55 0.43 9.50 0.52
CA LEU A 55 1.88 9.43 0.76
C LEU A 55 2.63 10.59 0.09
N PHE A 56 2.20 10.98 -1.11
CA PHE A 56 2.76 12.14 -1.81
C PHE A 56 2.37 13.45 -1.11
N GLU A 57 1.10 13.63 -0.78
CA GLU A 57 0.61 14.86 -0.15
C GLU A 57 1.17 15.08 1.25
N ALA A 58 1.27 14.03 2.06
CA ALA A 58 1.72 14.12 3.45
C ALA A 58 3.25 14.13 3.59
N PHE A 59 3.97 13.39 2.74
CA PHE A 59 5.41 13.13 2.93
C PHE A 59 6.27 13.33 1.68
N GLY A 60 5.67 13.65 0.54
CA GLY A 60 6.40 13.89 -0.72
C GLY A 60 6.89 12.63 -1.42
N PHE A 61 6.49 11.43 -0.99
CA PHE A 61 6.92 10.19 -1.66
C PHE A 61 6.21 10.00 -2.99
N THR A 62 7.00 9.85 -4.05
CA THR A 62 6.48 9.48 -5.36
C THR A 62 6.09 8.01 -5.40
N PRO A 63 5.19 7.60 -6.32
CA PRO A 63 4.85 6.18 -6.47
C PRO A 63 6.08 5.28 -6.69
N GLY A 64 7.08 5.73 -7.44
CA GLY A 64 8.30 4.94 -7.71
C GLY A 64 9.20 4.72 -6.48
N GLU A 65 9.11 5.60 -5.48
CA GLU A 65 9.80 5.43 -4.20
C GLU A 65 9.03 4.47 -3.29
N ALA A 66 7.70 4.55 -3.28
CA ALA A 66 6.85 3.71 -2.43
C ALA A 66 6.74 2.26 -2.90
N THR A 67 6.93 2.00 -4.20
CA THR A 67 6.50 0.74 -4.83
C THR A 67 7.55 0.08 -5.70
N ILE A 68 7.30 -1.19 -6.04
CA ILE A 68 8.04 -2.00 -7.01
C ILE A 68 7.09 -2.83 -7.86
N VAL A 69 7.61 -3.36 -8.97
CA VAL A 69 6.91 -4.34 -9.80
C VAL A 69 7.38 -5.74 -9.40
N GLU A 70 6.44 -6.61 -9.06
CA GLU A 70 6.69 -8.02 -8.78
C GLU A 70 5.96 -8.92 -9.77
N GLU A 71 6.41 -10.16 -9.92
CA GLU A 71 5.69 -11.18 -10.69
C GLU A 71 4.80 -11.99 -9.76
N GLN A 72 3.49 -11.91 -9.96
CA GLN A 72 2.52 -12.76 -9.28
C GLN A 72 2.02 -13.87 -10.19
N VAL A 73 1.96 -15.08 -9.61
CA VAL A 73 1.22 -16.20 -10.18
C VAL A 73 -0.23 -16.03 -9.78
N VAL A 74 -1.03 -15.41 -10.65
CA VAL A 74 -2.48 -15.35 -10.48
C VAL A 74 -3.03 -16.74 -10.82
N PRO A 75 -3.65 -17.47 -9.87
CA PRO A 75 -4.34 -18.71 -10.19
C PRO A 75 -5.47 -18.37 -11.15
N ARG A 76 -5.54 -19.01 -12.32
CA ARG A 76 -6.72 -18.88 -13.18
C ARG A 76 -7.89 -19.48 -12.42
N SER A 77 -8.87 -18.67 -12.04
CA SER A 77 -10.15 -19.17 -11.57
C SER A 77 -10.80 -19.92 -12.72
N GLN A 78 -10.72 -21.25 -12.71
CA GLN A 78 -11.56 -22.08 -13.55
C GLN A 78 -12.96 -22.04 -12.93
N GLU A 79 -13.80 -21.10 -13.39
CA GLU A 79 -15.24 -21.32 -13.28
C GLU A 79 -15.56 -22.51 -14.18
N LEU A 80 -15.62 -23.70 -13.56
CA LEU A 80 -16.24 -24.86 -14.17
C LEU A 80 -17.73 -24.55 -14.29
N VAL A 81 -18.14 -24.12 -15.48
CA VAL A 81 -19.56 -24.08 -15.85
C VAL A 81 -20.03 -25.53 -15.87
N ALA A 82 -20.79 -25.92 -14.84
CA ALA A 82 -21.51 -27.18 -14.76
C ALA A 82 -22.80 -27.12 -15.58
#